data_AF-A0A9X1NV00-F1
#
_entry.id   AF-A0A9X1NV00-F1
#
_cell.length_a   1.000
_cell.length_b   1.000
_cell.length_c   1.000
_cell.angle_alpha   90.00
_cell.angle_beta   90.00
_cell.angle_gamma   90.00
#
_symmetry.space_group_name_H-M   'P 1'
#
loop_
_entity.id
_entity.type
_entity.pdbx_description
1 polymer ?
#
loop_
_entity_poly.entity_id
_entity_poly.type
_entity_poly.pdbx_seq_one_letter_code
_entity_poly.pdbx_strand_id
1 'polypeptide(L)' 'MVRAASIGIRLAPEVREALEEAAKADRRSMSAYVEYLIIRDLEDKGFLPKGAAE' A
#
# COMPACT_ATOMS: atom_id res chain seq x y z
N MET A 1 -10.51 2.38 17.14
CA MET A 1 -9.20 1.91 16.66
C MET A 1 -9.44 0.58 15.96
N VAL A 2 -9.60 0.57 14.64
CA VAL A 2 -9.82 -0.67 13.88
C VAL A 2 -8.55 -1.51 14.04
N ARG A 3 -8.68 -2.77 14.45
CA ARG A 3 -7.54 -3.71 14.54
C ARG A 3 -7.08 -4.02 13.12
N ALA A 4 -6.14 -3.24 12.62
CA ALA A 4 -5.47 -3.52 11.35
C ALA A 4 -4.51 -4.70 11.53
N ALA A 5 -4.59 -5.70 10.65
CA ALA A 5 -3.59 -6.75 10.59
C ALA A 5 -2.26 -6.15 10.10
N SER A 6 -1.17 -6.40 10.82
CA SER A 6 0.16 -5.93 10.43
C SER A 6 0.82 -6.93 9.48
N ILE A 7 1.37 -6.44 8.36
CA ILE A 7 2.16 -7.25 7.42
C ILE A 7 3.61 -6.77 7.49
N GLY A 8 4.54 -7.68 7.78
CA GLY A 8 5.98 -7.42 7.72
C GLY A 8 6.54 -7.79 6.36
N ILE A 9 7.05 -6.80 5.61
CA ILE A 9 7.61 -6.99 4.26
C ILE A 9 9.11 -6.71 4.27
N ARG A 10 9.91 -7.61 3.69
CA ARG A 10 11.33 -7.35 3.42
C ARG A 10 11.48 -6.87 1.98
N LEU A 11 12.09 -5.71 1.83
CA LEU A 11 12.34 -5.08 0.54
C LEU A 11 13.84 -4.95 0.33
N ALA A 12 14.28 -5.06 -0.92
CA ALA A 12 15.62 -4.61 -1.29
C ALA A 12 15.76 -3.10 -0.99
N PRO A 13 16.95 -2.61 -0.63
CA PRO A 13 17.16 -1.19 -0.30
C PRO A 13 16.69 -0.24 -1.41
N GLU A 14 17.05 -0.54 -2.66
CA GLU A 14 16.68 0.23 -3.85
C GLU A 14 15.16 0.34 -4.04
N VAL A 15 14.42 -0.73 -3.73
CA VAL A 15 12.96 -0.75 -3.81
C VAL A 15 12.35 0.11 -2.69
N ARG A 16 12.92 0.07 -1.49
CA ARG A 16 12.46 0.89 -0.37
C ARG A 16 12.65 2.38 -0.67
N GLU A 17 13.80 2.76 -1.22
CA GLU A 17 14.08 4.15 -1.59
C GLU A 17 13.10 4.65 -2.67
N ALA A 18 12.90 3.87 -3.73
CA ALA A 18 11.93 4.21 -4.77
C ALA A 18 10.49 4.32 -4.22
N LEU A 19 10.11 3.43 -3.31
CA LEU A 19 8.80 3.44 -2.65
C LEU A 19 8.61 4.70 -1.79
N GLU A 20 9.65 5.14 -1.09
CA GLU A 20 9.59 6.35 -0.27
C GLU A 20 9.40 7.61 -1.12
N GLU A 21 10.11 7.71 -2.25
CA GLU A 21 9.96 8.82 -3.19
C GLU A 21 8.59 8.82 -3.86
N ALA A 22 8.09 7.66 -4.27
CA ALA A 22 6.75 7.53 -4.84
C ALA A 22 5.65 7.93 -3.83
N ALA A 23 5.79 7.52 -2.57
CA ALA A 23 4.86 7.90 -1.51
C ALA A 23 4.87 9.43 -1.25
N LYS A 24 6.05 10.07 -1.25
CA LYS A 24 6.18 11.53 -1.15
C LYS A 24 5.49 12.25 -2.31
N ALA A 25 5.68 11.76 -3.54
CA ALA A 25 5.05 12.31 -4.74
C ALA A 25 3.51 12.23 -4.66
N ASP A 26 2.97 11.15 -4.10
CA ASP A 26 1.53 10.96 -3.87
C ASP A 26 1.00 11.69 -2.61
N ARG A 27 1.87 12.40 -1.87
CA ARG A 27 1.57 13.06 -0.59
C ARG A 27 1.02 12.11 0.49
N ARG A 28 1.51 10.86 0.51
CA ARG A 28 1.15 9.84 1.48
C ARG A 28 2.34 9.41 2.32
N SER A 29 2.07 8.82 3.48
CA SER A 29 3.09 8.03 4.17
C SER A 29 3.38 6.76 3.36
N MET A 30 4.59 6.21 3.51
CA MET A 30 4.99 4.98 2.82
C MET A 30 4.00 3.84 3.11
N SER A 31 3.52 3.70 4.35
CA SER A 31 2.54 2.68 4.73
C SER A 31 1.19 2.87 4.03
N ALA A 32 0.66 4.10 3.98
CA ALA A 32 -0.61 4.40 3.32
C ALA A 32 -0.50 4.26 1.78
N TYR A 33 0.68 4.53 1.23
CA TYR A 33 0.95 4.31 -0.19
C TYR A 33 0.96 2.81 -0.53
N VAL A 34 1.64 1.99 0.28
CA VAL A 34 1.63 0.53 0.11
C VAL A 34 0.22 -0.05 0.26
N GLU A 35 -0.53 0.39 1.26
CA GLU A 35 -1.91 -0.02 1.47
C GLU A 35 -2.78 0.31 0.24
N TYR A 36 -2.66 1.53 -0.30
CA TYR A 36 -3.34 1.92 -1.54
C TYR A 36 -2.96 1.03 -2.73
N LEU A 37 -1.67 0.73 -2.93
CA LEU A 37 -1.22 -0.14 -4.00
C LEU A 37 -1.78 -1.56 -3.87
N ILE A 38 -1.82 -2.10 -2.65
CA ILE A 38 -2.39 -3.44 -2.38
C ILE A 38 -3.88 -3.45 -2.67
N ILE A 39 -4.63 -2.49 -2.13
CA ILE A 39 -6.09 -2.39 -2.35
C ILE A 39 -6.38 -2.31 -3.84
N ARG A 40 -5.72 -1.38 -4.54
CA ARG A 40 -5.91 -1.18 -5.98
C ARG A 40 -5.61 -2.43 -6.78
N ASP A 41 -4.49 -3.10 -6.52
CA ASP A 41 -4.10 -4.32 -7.24
C ASP A 41 -5.12 -5.46 -7.01
N LEU A 42 -5.62 -5.60 -5.77
CA LEU A 42 -6.62 -6.61 -5.42
C LEU A 42 -8.00 -6.28 -6.03
N GLU A 43 -8.38 -5.01 -6.08
CA GLU A 43 -9.61 -4.56 -6.75
C GLU A 43 -9.54 -4.76 -8.27
N ASP A 44 -8.42 -4.39 -8.90
CA ASP A 44 -8.20 -4.55 -10.34
C ASP A 44 -8.21 -6.03 -10.75
N LYS A 45 -7.76 -6.92 -9.86
CA LYS A 45 -7.79 -8.39 -10.07
C LYS A 45 -9.10 -9.05 -9.61
N GLY A 46 -10.02 -8.32 -8.99
CA GLY A 46 -11.30 -8.85 -8.49
C GLY A 46 -11.20 -9.68 -7.21
N PHE A 47 -10.07 -9.64 -6.51
CA PHE A 47 -9.90 -10.26 -5.19
C PHE A 47 -10.47 -9.42 -4.05
N LEU A 48 -10.68 -8.13 -4.27
CA LEU A 48 -11.34 -7.23 -3.34
C LEU A 48 -12.49 -6.52 -4.07
N PRO A 49 -13.71 -6.42 -3.47
CA PRO A 49 -14.76 -5.61 -4.06
C PRO A 49 -14.36 -4.14 -4.08
N LYS A 50 -14.75 -3.41 -5.12
CA LYS A 50 -14.42 -1.99 -5.26
C LYS A 50 -15.02 -1.18 -4.11
N GLY A 51 -14.20 -0.36 -3.46
CA GLY A 51 -14.59 0.48 -2.32
C GLY A 51 -14.73 -0.28 -1.00
N ALA A 52 -14.24 -1.52 -0.91
CA ALA A 52 -14.34 -2.31 0.32
C ALA A 52 -13.46 -1.81 1.47
N ALA A 53 -12.48 -0.95 1.16
CA ALA A 53 -11.54 -0.37 2.12
C ALA A 53 -11.86 1.10 2.48
N GLU A 54 -12.99 1.64 1.99
CA GLU A 54 -13.50 2.98 2.34
C GLU A 54 -14.29 3.00 3.66
#